data_AF-A0A5C3LY94-F1
#
_entry.id   AF-A0A5C3LY94-F1
#
_cell.length_a   1.000
_cell.length_b   1.000
_cell.length_c   1.000
_cell.angle_alpha   90.00
_cell.angle_beta   90.00
_cell.angle_gamma   90.00
#
_symmetry.space_group_name_H-M   'P 1'
#
loop_
_entity.id
_entity.type
_entity.pdbx_description
1 polymer ?
#
loop_
_entity_poly.entity_id
_entity_poly.type
_entity_poly.pdbx_seq_one_letter_code
_entity_poly.pdbx_strand_id
1 'polypeptide(L)'
;IPYSEAAHCALIALQCAKSHRPFNAVLDEDYRSEVEMLHPGTTLPHPTTVSTNINHLYMKLSDYVCNYFMVCAGFTFEMILNYF
;
A
#
# COMPACT_ATOMS: atom_id res chain seq x y z
N ILE A 1 -16.14 -5.78 5.57
CA ILE A 1 -14.87 -6.30 6.13
C ILE A 1 -14.80 -5.79 7.57
N PRO A 2 -14.70 -6.66 8.59
CA PRO A 2 -14.55 -6.20 9.97
C PRO A 2 -13.25 -5.40 10.13
N TYR A 3 -13.23 -4.44 11.05
CA TYR A 3 -12.03 -3.64 11.30
C TYR A 3 -10.88 -4.52 11.79
N SER A 4 -9.69 -4.29 11.23
CA SER A 4 -8.42 -4.70 11.82
C SER A 4 -7.37 -3.64 11.50
N GLU A 5 -6.44 -3.40 12.43
CA GLU A 5 -5.40 -2.39 12.25
C GLU A 5 -4.54 -2.65 11.00
N ALA A 6 -4.19 -3.92 10.76
CA ALA A 6 -3.44 -4.33 9.58
C ALA A 6 -4.20 -4.05 8.27
N ALA A 7 -5.51 -4.33 8.22
CA ALA A 7 -6.32 -4.04 7.04
C ALA A 7 -6.49 -2.54 6.83
N HIS A 8 -6.66 -1.76 7.90
CA HIS A 8 -6.71 -0.31 7.84
C HIS A 8 -5.41 0.27 7.27
N CYS A 9 -4.25 -0.16 7.79
CA CYS A 9 -2.93 0.24 7.29
C CYS A 9 -2.72 -0.12 5.82
N ALA A 10 -3.16 -1.31 5.40
CA ALA A 10 -3.08 -1.73 4.00
C ALA A 10 -3.95 -0.86 3.08
N LEU A 11 -5.16 -0.50 3.51
CA LEU A 11 -6.04 0.40 2.74
C LEU A 11 -5.43 1.79 2.59
N ILE A 12 -4.81 2.34 3.64
CA ILE A 12 -4.10 3.63 3.57
C ILE A 12 -2.96 3.55 2.55
N ALA A 13 -2.11 2.51 2.63
CA ALA A 13 -1.01 2.32 1.70
C ALA A 13 -1.49 2.20 0.23
N LEU A 14 -2.60 1.48 0.00
CA LEU A 14 -3.23 1.38 -1.32
C LEU A 14 -3.79 2.72 -1.80
N GLN A 15 -4.38 3.54 -0.92
CA GLN A 15 -4.85 4.87 -1.28
C GLN A 15 -3.69 5.79 -1.69
N CYS A 16 -2.57 5.75 -0.96
CA CYS A 16 -1.33 6.44 -1.32
C CYS A 16 -0.84 6.01 -2.71
N ALA A 17 -0.76 4.70 -2.97
CA ALA A 17 -0.36 4.16 -4.27
C ALA A 17 -1.30 4.60 -5.41
N LYS A 18 -2.62 4.42 -5.22
CA LYS A 18 -3.63 4.62 -6.26
C LYS A 18 -3.84 6.09 -6.61
N SER A 19 -3.79 6.97 -5.60
CA SER A 19 -4.17 8.38 -5.75
C SER A 19 -2.97 9.32 -5.67
N HIS A 20 -1.75 8.78 -5.67
CA HIS A 20 -0.50 9.54 -5.47
C HIS A 20 -0.55 10.45 -4.22
N ARG A 21 -1.19 9.99 -3.14
CA ARG A 21 -1.27 10.75 -1.89
C ARG A 21 0.04 10.62 -1.13
N PRO A 22 0.57 11.72 -0.56
CA PRO A 22 1.75 11.65 0.29
C PRO A 22 1.46 10.83 1.55
N PHE A 23 2.46 10.14 2.09
CA PHE A 23 2.30 9.33 3.31
C PHE A 23 1.92 10.18 4.52
N ASN A 24 2.29 11.47 4.52
CA ASN A 24 1.92 12.43 5.55
C ASN A 24 0.42 12.76 5.56
N ALA A 25 -0.38 12.28 4.59
CA ALA A 25 -1.84 12.44 4.62
C ALA A 25 -2.49 11.84 5.87
N VAL A 26 -1.85 10.87 6.53
CA VAL A 26 -2.32 10.33 7.82
C VAL A 26 -2.15 11.28 9.00
N LEU A 27 -1.37 12.37 8.83
CA LEU A 27 -1.21 13.42 9.84
C LEU A 27 -2.18 14.58 9.63
N ASP A 28 -2.97 14.54 8.57
CA ASP A 28 -3.97 15.57 8.29
C ASP A 28 -5.08 15.52 9.34
N GLU A 29 -5.42 16.68 9.91
CA GLU A 29 -6.38 16.78 11.01
C GLU A 29 -7.80 16.47 10.55
N ASP A 30 -8.16 16.79 9.30
CA ASP A 30 -9.47 16.45 8.74
C ASP A 30 -9.58 14.94 8.51
N TYR A 31 -8.51 14.30 8.01
CA TYR A 31 -8.43 12.85 7.91
C TYR A 31 -8.53 12.16 9.28
N ARG A 32 -7.83 12.67 10.31
CA ARG A 32 -7.93 12.14 11.68
C ARG A 32 -9.35 12.29 12.22
N SER A 33 -9.98 13.43 11.97
CA SER A 33 -11.36 13.70 12.39
C SER A 33 -12.36 12.76 11.71
N GLU A 34 -12.17 12.47 10.41
CA GLU A 34 -12.97 11.48 9.69
C GLU A 34 -12.85 10.09 10.30
N VAL A 35 -11.62 9.63 10.59
CA VAL A 35 -11.40 8.32 11.20
C VAL A 35 -11.99 8.23 12.60
N GLU A 36 -11.86 9.28 13.42
CA GLU A 36 -12.46 9.33 14.76
C GLU A 36 -13.99 9.29 14.70
N MET A 37 -14.63 9.98 13.74
CA MET A 37 -16.09 9.93 13.56
C MET A 37 -16.60 8.54 13.17
N LEU A 38 -15.83 7.80 12.36
CA LEU A 38 -16.21 6.48 11.87
C LEU A 38 -15.83 5.34 12.83
N HIS A 39 -14.72 5.49 13.54
CA HIS A 39 -14.19 4.51 14.49
C HIS A 39 -13.40 5.20 15.62
N PRO A 40 -14.09 5.61 16.71
CA PRO A 40 -13.46 6.32 17.81
C PRO A 40 -12.31 5.55 18.44
N GLY A 41 -11.21 6.25 18.72
CA GLY A 41 -10.01 5.66 19.33
C GLY A 41 -9.14 4.84 18.39
N THR A 42 -9.37 4.89 17.06
CA THR A 42 -8.45 4.31 16.08
C THR A 42 -7.12 5.07 16.08
N THR A 43 -6.04 4.34 16.34
CA THR A 43 -4.68 4.85 16.16
C THR A 43 -4.33 4.86 14.67
N LEU A 44 -4.02 6.03 14.14
CA LEU A 44 -3.49 6.15 12.78
C LEU A 44 -2.02 5.70 12.71
N PRO A 45 -1.60 5.04 11.61
CA PRO A 45 -0.22 4.64 11.44
C PRO A 45 0.69 5.87 11.25
N HIS A 46 1.94 5.75 11.68
CA HIS A 46 2.96 6.75 11.36
C HIS A 46 3.23 6.79 9.84
N PRO A 47 3.53 7.94 9.21
CA PRO A 47 3.84 8.01 7.78
C PRO A 47 4.93 7.03 7.33
N THR A 48 5.96 6.82 8.16
CA THR A 48 7.00 5.80 7.91
C THR A 48 6.42 4.40 7.81
N THR A 49 5.44 4.05 8.65
CA THR A 49 4.75 2.75 8.59
C THR A 49 3.98 2.61 7.27
N VAL A 50 3.33 3.68 6.81
CA VAL A 50 2.66 3.69 5.49
C VAL A 50 3.68 3.47 4.36
N SER A 51 4.82 4.15 4.40
CA SER A 51 5.93 3.98 3.45
C SER A 51 6.50 2.55 3.45
N THR A 52 6.69 1.94 4.61
CA THR A 52 7.14 0.55 4.71
C THR A 52 6.10 -0.40 4.13
N ASN A 53 4.83 -0.19 4.46
CA ASN A 53 3.73 -1.05 3.99
C ASN A 53 3.55 -0.99 2.48
N ILE A 54 3.63 0.19 1.86
CA ILE A 54 3.53 0.33 0.41
C ILE A 54 4.73 -0.32 -0.29
N ASN A 55 5.94 -0.22 0.27
CA ASN A 55 7.12 -0.91 -0.26
C ASN A 55 6.96 -2.43 -0.18
N HIS A 56 6.45 -2.95 0.94
CA HIS A 56 6.17 -4.37 1.08
C HIS A 56 5.10 -4.85 0.09
N LEU A 57 4.03 -4.08 -0.10
CA LEU A 57 3.00 -4.34 -1.12
C LEU A 57 3.62 -4.38 -2.51
N TYR A 58 4.44 -3.39 -2.85
CA TYR A 58 5.10 -3.32 -4.15
C TYR A 58 6.00 -4.53 -4.40
N MET A 59 6.87 -4.89 -3.45
CA MET A 59 7.76 -6.06 -3.58
C MET A 59 6.97 -7.36 -3.77
N LYS A 60 5.90 -7.56 -2.99
CA LYS A 60 5.08 -8.78 -3.10
C LYS A 60 4.27 -8.84 -4.39
N LEU A 61 3.77 -7.69 -4.86
CA LEU A 61 3.06 -7.62 -6.13
C LEU A 61 4.04 -7.75 -7.30
N SER A 62 5.26 -7.20 -7.21
CA SER A 62 6.28 -7.37 -8.23
C SER A 62 6.68 -8.83 -8.36
N ASP A 63 6.81 -9.57 -7.26
CA ASP A 63 7.06 -11.02 -7.31
C ASP A 63 5.97 -11.73 -8.13
N TYR A 64 4.70 -11.39 -7.90
CA TYR A 64 3.58 -11.99 -8.62
C TYR A 64 3.59 -11.64 -10.12
N VAL A 65 3.82 -10.38 -10.45
CA VAL A 65 3.88 -9.89 -11.83
C VAL A 65 5.06 -10.50 -12.58
N CYS A 66 6.25 -10.53 -11.97
CA CYS A 66 7.43 -11.17 -12.53
C CYS A 66 7.18 -12.65 -12.81
N ASN A 67 6.61 -13.38 -11.85
CA ASN A 67 6.26 -14.80 -12.03
C ASN A 67 5.26 -15.01 -13.16
N TYR A 68 4.25 -14.15 -13.29
CA TYR A 68 3.29 -14.21 -14.40
C TYR A 68 4.00 -14.06 -15.75
N PHE A 69 4.87 -13.05 -15.91
CA PHE A 69 5.60 -12.85 -17.15
C PHE A 69 6.59 -13.99 -17.45
N MET A 70 7.25 -14.55 -16.43
CA MET A 70 8.16 -15.69 -16.60
C MET A 70 7.43 -16.95 -17.04
N VAL A 71 6.31 -17.29 -16.38
CA VAL A 71 5.60 -18.56 -16.58
C VAL A 71 4.63 -18.50 -17.75
N CYS A 72 3.86 -17.41 -17.89
CA CYS A 72 2.78 -17.32 -18.87
C CYS A 72 3.21 -16.63 -20.17
N ALA A 73 4.14 -15.68 -20.12
CA ALA A 73 4.61 -14.95 -21.30
C ALA A 73 5.99 -15.40 -21.82
N GLY A 74 6.67 -16.29 -21.08
CA GLY A 74 7.98 -16.85 -21.46
C GLY A 74 9.13 -15.85 -21.40
N PHE A 75 8.99 -14.78 -20.62
CA PHE A 75 10.04 -13.77 -20.49
C PHE A 75 11.13 -14.23 -19.53
N THR A 76 12.38 -13.83 -19.79
CA THR A 76 13.45 -14.00 -18.80
C THR A 76 13.38 -12.90 -17.73
N PHE A 77 13.98 -13.13 -16.57
CA PHE A 77 14.03 -12.13 -15.50
C PHE A 77 14.71 -10.83 -15.96
N GLU A 78 15.79 -10.92 -16.72
CA GLU A 78 16.46 -9.75 -17.31
C GLU A 78 15.55 -8.98 -18.28
N MET A 79 14.73 -9.68 -19.08
CA MET A 79 13.76 -9.00 -19.94
C MET A 79 12.77 -8.19 -19.11
N ILE A 80 12.25 -8.75 -18.01
CA ILE A 80 11.27 -8.06 -17.15
C ILE A 80 11.87 -6.81 -16.51
N LEU A 81 13.11 -6.89 -16.02
CA LEU A 81 13.81 -5.72 -15.42
C LEU A 81 14.06 -4.59 -16.42
N ASN A 82 14.10 -4.86 -17.74
CA ASN A 82 14.27 -3.82 -18.75
C ASN A 82 12.95 -3.11 -19.12
N TYR A 83 11.79 -3.63 -18.69
CA TYR A 83 10.47 -3.07 -18.98
C TYR A 83 9.87 -2.21 -17.84
N PHE A 84 10.40 -2.31 -16.62
CA PHE A 84 9.91 -1.63 -15.41
C PHE A 84 11.02 -0.83 -14.74
#